data_AF-A0A833WSC2-F1
#
_entry.id   AF-A0A833WSC2-F1
#
_cell.length_a   1.000
_cell.length_b   1.000
_cell.length_c   1.000
_cell.angle_alpha   90.00
_cell.angle_beta   90.00
_cell.angle_gamma   90.00
#
_symmetry.space_group_name_H-M   'P 1'
#
loop_
_entity.id
_entity.type
_entity.pdbx_description
1 polymer ?
#
loop_
_entity_poly.entity_id
_entity_poly.type
_entity_poly.pdbx_seq_one_letter_code
_entity_poly.pdbx_strand_id
1 'polypeptide(L)'
;MDNIVLRFGNQVSRDNFSVLWKQEGVFGKFDFKMRRLYFFFSHLSVDYKFEISYENIGKIELYRPRGQATKFLVIQLFGAPRIYEKEVSNGHHNEWVRGVDFTPSSRIGQSYALCLELPNTLRLPELHHDFVHYKENEDQLELMEGSPFSCSSGLVPIVNPLTGFNLPYNILFKINSLIQHGCVPGPAIDDDFYQLVDPKRIKVEHI
;
A
#
# COMPACT_ATOMS: atom_id res chain seq x y z
N MET A 1 0.19 16.38 10.52
CA MET A 1 1.45 16.31 9.77
C MET A 1 1.15 16.92 8.43
N ASP A 2 1.72 18.09 8.14
CA ASP A 2 1.35 18.88 6.97
C ASP A 2 2.38 18.74 5.86
N ASN A 3 1.92 18.83 4.61
CA ASN A 3 2.74 18.84 3.40
C ASN A 3 3.71 17.64 3.30
N ILE A 4 3.21 16.42 3.61
CA ILE A 4 3.98 15.19 3.48
C ILE A 4 3.81 14.58 2.08
N VAL A 5 4.73 13.71 1.68
CA VAL A 5 4.56 12.88 0.49
C VAL A 5 4.03 11.51 0.91
N LEU A 6 2.92 11.09 0.31
CA LEU A 6 2.30 9.79 0.50
C LEU A 6 2.57 8.94 -0.74
N ARG A 7 3.16 7.76 -0.55
CA ARG A 7 3.41 6.79 -1.62
C ARG A 7 2.67 5.51 -1.33
N PHE A 8 1.94 5.02 -2.32
CA PHE A 8 1.32 3.71 -2.32
C PHE A 8 2.19 2.74 -3.11
N GLY A 9 2.41 1.57 -2.55
CA GLY A 9 3.26 0.59 -3.18
C GLY A 9 3.46 -0.67 -2.34
N ASN A 10 4.59 -1.32 -2.58
CA ASN A 10 4.89 -2.65 -2.07
C ASN A 10 6.35 -2.71 -1.62
N GLN A 11 6.59 -3.26 -0.43
CA GLN A 11 7.95 -3.48 0.06
C GLN A 11 8.54 -4.71 -0.63
N VAL A 12 9.60 -4.51 -1.43
CA VAL A 12 10.22 -5.57 -2.25
C VAL A 12 11.33 -6.28 -1.47
N SER A 13 12.09 -5.52 -0.70
CA SER A 13 13.06 -6.03 0.27
C SER A 13 13.10 -5.11 1.49
N ARG A 14 13.97 -5.40 2.45
CA ARG A 14 14.16 -4.53 3.63
C ARG A 14 14.42 -3.07 3.24
N ASP A 15 15.22 -2.85 2.20
CA ASP A 15 15.75 -1.53 1.85
C ASP A 15 15.17 -1.00 0.53
N ASN A 16 14.25 -1.74 -0.12
CA ASN A 16 13.64 -1.35 -1.39
C ASN A 16 12.11 -1.29 -1.29
N PHE A 17 11.55 -0.14 -1.66
CA PHE A 17 10.11 0.07 -1.75
C PHE A 17 9.72 0.42 -3.19
N SER A 18 8.85 -0.41 -3.76
CA SER A 18 8.30 -0.23 -5.10
C SER A 18 7.08 0.67 -5.05
N VAL A 19 7.14 1.83 -5.69
CA VAL A 19 6.12 2.87 -5.68
C VAL A 19 5.19 2.72 -6.88
N LEU A 20 3.91 2.48 -6.64
CA LEU A 20 2.88 2.38 -7.69
C LEU A 20 2.17 3.70 -7.94
N TRP A 21 1.97 4.50 -6.88
CA TRP A 21 1.33 5.81 -6.98
C TRP A 21 1.86 6.74 -5.89
N LYS A 22 1.90 8.05 -6.16
CA LYS A 22 2.37 9.07 -5.22
C LYS A 22 1.45 10.29 -5.20
N GLN A 23 1.42 10.96 -4.05
CA GLN A 23 0.77 12.24 -3.87
C GLN A 23 1.58 13.12 -2.92
N GLU A 24 1.78 14.37 -3.33
CA GLU A 24 2.46 15.40 -2.57
C GLU A 24 1.42 16.35 -1.94
N GLY A 25 1.84 17.18 -0.99
CA GLY A 25 0.93 18.13 -0.34
C GLY A 25 -0.12 17.47 0.56
N VAL A 26 0.17 16.28 1.10
CA VAL A 26 -0.79 15.52 1.90
C VAL A 26 -0.79 16.00 3.34
N PHE A 27 -1.98 16.10 3.93
CA PHE A 27 -2.17 16.24 5.36
C PHE A 27 -2.44 14.88 6.00
N GLY A 28 -1.51 14.40 6.84
CA GLY A 28 -1.65 13.14 7.59
C GLY A 28 -1.99 13.38 9.06
N LYS A 29 -2.94 12.59 9.59
CA LYS A 29 -3.37 12.66 11.00
C LYS A 29 -3.50 11.26 11.61
N PHE A 30 -2.79 11.02 12.71
CA PHE A 30 -3.07 9.91 13.62
C PHE A 30 -4.18 10.31 14.59
N ASP A 31 -5.28 9.56 14.61
CA ASP A 31 -6.37 9.71 15.55
C ASP A 31 -6.37 8.52 16.51
N PHE A 32 -5.64 8.66 17.61
CA PHE A 32 -5.45 7.61 18.63
C PHE A 32 -6.75 7.23 19.32
N LYS A 33 -7.66 8.20 19.53
CA LYS A 33 -8.95 7.95 20.16
C LYS A 33 -9.83 7.06 19.28
N MET A 34 -9.89 7.36 17.99
CA MET A 34 -10.67 6.57 17.02
C MET A 34 -9.90 5.39 16.44
N ARG A 35 -8.61 5.24 16.79
CA ARG A 35 -7.67 4.25 16.25
C ARG A 35 -7.67 4.22 14.73
N ARG A 36 -7.56 5.42 14.13
CA ARG A 36 -7.56 5.61 12.68
C ARG A 36 -6.45 6.55 12.24
N LEU A 37 -5.88 6.25 11.08
CA LEU A 37 -4.98 7.13 10.35
C LEU A 37 -5.75 7.74 9.18
N TYR A 38 -5.67 9.05 9.06
CA TYR A 38 -6.32 9.80 7.99
C TYR A 38 -5.28 10.51 7.12
N PHE A 39 -5.54 10.54 5.81
CA PHE A 39 -4.82 11.37 4.86
C PHE A 39 -5.80 12.21 4.08
N PHE A 40 -5.52 13.50 3.94
CA PHE A 40 -6.33 14.45 3.20
C PHE A 40 -5.47 15.15 2.16
N PHE A 41 -5.97 15.25 0.94
CA PHE A 41 -5.27 15.90 -0.18
C PHE A 41 -6.26 16.21 -1.31
N SER A 42 -5.85 17.07 -2.24
CA SER A 42 -6.60 17.32 -3.47
C SER A 42 -5.89 16.67 -4.67
N HIS A 43 -6.64 16.01 -5.53
CA HIS A 43 -6.15 15.39 -6.75
C HIS A 43 -7.12 15.67 -7.90
N LEU A 44 -6.63 16.24 -9.01
CA LEU A 44 -7.45 16.63 -10.16
C LEU A 44 -8.69 17.47 -9.79
N SER A 45 -8.52 18.43 -8.87
CA SER A 45 -9.57 19.33 -8.36
C SER A 45 -10.64 18.66 -7.49
N VAL A 46 -10.44 17.41 -7.08
CA VAL A 46 -11.29 16.71 -6.11
C VAL A 46 -10.54 16.55 -4.79
N ASP A 47 -11.21 16.86 -3.68
CA ASP A 47 -10.68 16.63 -2.34
C ASP A 47 -10.93 15.16 -1.94
N TYR A 48 -9.87 14.49 -1.49
CA TYR A 48 -9.91 13.10 -1.04
C TYR A 48 -9.59 12.99 0.45
N LYS A 49 -10.20 11.99 1.08
CA LYS A 49 -9.86 11.50 2.42
C LYS A 49 -9.63 10.01 2.36
N PHE A 50 -8.42 9.58 2.73
CA PHE A 50 -8.13 8.18 2.97
C PHE A 50 -8.22 7.89 4.47
N GLU A 51 -8.85 6.78 4.82
CA GLU A 51 -8.99 6.29 6.20
C GLU A 51 -8.39 4.89 6.29
N ILE A 52 -7.56 4.66 7.32
CA ILE A 52 -6.97 3.37 7.64
C ILE A 52 -7.25 3.09 9.11
N SER A 53 -7.97 1.99 9.40
CA SER A 53 -8.10 1.49 10.77
C SER A 53 -6.76 0.95 11.27
N TYR A 54 -6.44 1.12 12.55
CA TYR A 54 -5.25 0.49 13.13
C TYR A 54 -5.29 -1.04 13.04
N GLU A 55 -6.49 -1.63 13.02
CA GLU A 55 -6.70 -3.07 12.81
C GLU A 55 -6.27 -3.52 11.40
N ASN A 56 -6.22 -2.60 10.45
CA ASN A 56 -5.77 -2.86 9.09
C ASN A 56 -4.25 -2.69 8.93
N ILE A 57 -3.54 -2.29 9.99
CA ILE A 57 -2.08 -2.09 9.98
C ILE A 57 -1.42 -3.35 10.54
N GLY A 58 -0.60 -4.01 9.72
CA GLY A 58 0.16 -5.17 10.14
C GLY A 58 1.47 -4.80 10.82
N LYS A 59 2.22 -3.88 10.22
CA LYS A 59 3.58 -3.52 10.66
C LYS A 59 3.87 -2.06 10.32
N ILE A 60 4.67 -1.41 11.16
CA ILE A 60 5.18 -0.07 10.90
C ILE A 60 6.71 -0.08 11.06
N GLU A 61 7.42 0.44 10.06
CA GLU A 61 8.87 0.62 10.11
C GLU A 61 9.24 2.07 9.82
N LEU A 62 10.06 2.64 10.70
CA LEU A 62 10.60 3.98 10.56
C LEU A 62 12.08 3.92 10.20
N TYR A 63 12.39 4.34 8.98
CA TYR A 63 13.74 4.46 8.46
C TYR A 63 14.21 5.89 8.70
N ARG A 64 15.32 6.06 9.44
CA ARG A 64 16.00 7.35 9.64
C ARG A 64 17.42 7.29 9.08
N PRO A 65 17.59 7.39 7.75
CA PRO A 65 18.92 7.34 7.14
C PRO A 65 19.83 8.43 7.70
N ARG A 66 21.04 8.05 8.11
CA ARG A 66 22.01 9.00 8.67
C ARG A 66 22.39 10.07 7.64
N GLY A 67 22.43 11.33 8.09
CA GLY A 67 22.83 12.47 7.26
C GLY A 67 21.78 12.93 6.25
N GLN A 68 20.57 12.36 6.25
CA GLN A 68 19.49 12.80 5.37
C GLN A 68 18.51 13.75 6.07
N ALA A 69 17.98 14.69 5.29
CA ALA A 69 16.94 15.62 5.72
C ALA A 69 15.54 14.96 5.76
N THR A 70 15.40 13.78 5.18
CA THR A 70 14.15 13.04 5.07
C THR A 70 14.26 11.72 5.83
N LYS A 71 13.14 11.29 6.41
CA LYS A 71 12.95 9.96 6.98
C LYS A 71 11.69 9.34 6.40
N PHE A 72 11.59 8.02 6.47
CA PHE A 72 10.52 7.27 5.82
C PHE A 72 9.74 6.44 6.83
N LEU A 73 8.43 6.60 6.86
CA LEU A 73 7.54 5.74 7.64
C LEU A 73 6.82 4.78 6.69
N VAL A 74 7.23 3.51 6.71
CA VAL A 74 6.59 2.45 5.93
C VAL A 74 5.52 1.79 6.80
N ILE A 75 4.31 1.69 6.29
CA ILE A 75 3.17 1.07 6.96
C ILE A 75 2.66 -0.04 6.07
N GLN A 76 2.78 -1.28 6.53
CA GLN A 76 2.22 -2.45 5.87
C GLN A 76 0.75 -2.61 6.28
N LEU A 77 -0.12 -2.85 5.31
CA LEU A 77 -1.55 -2.98 5.47
C LEU A 77 -2.02 -4.40 5.19
N PHE A 78 -3.10 -4.82 5.83
CA PHE A 78 -3.81 -6.07 5.49
C PHE A 78 -4.78 -5.90 4.32
N GLY A 79 -5.12 -4.65 3.99
CA GLY A 79 -6.04 -4.32 2.91
C GLY A 79 -5.95 -2.85 2.50
N ALA A 80 -6.55 -2.52 1.36
CA ALA A 80 -6.53 -1.17 0.82
C ALA A 80 -7.18 -0.14 1.76
N PRO A 81 -6.74 1.13 1.73
CA PRO A 81 -7.37 2.19 2.52
C PRO A 81 -8.82 2.40 2.11
N ARG A 82 -9.59 2.97 3.03
CA ARG A 82 -10.92 3.46 2.73
C ARG A 82 -10.84 4.82 2.04
N ILE A 83 -11.26 4.89 0.78
CA ILE A 83 -11.26 6.11 -0.02
C ILE A 83 -12.60 6.84 0.11
N TYR A 84 -12.54 8.15 0.31
CA TYR A 84 -13.68 9.05 0.29
C TYR A 84 -13.37 10.27 -0.57
N GLU A 85 -14.40 10.75 -1.26
CA GLU A 85 -14.39 11.98 -2.06
C GLU A 85 -15.28 13.00 -1.38
N LYS A 86 -14.88 14.27 -1.43
CA LYS A 86 -15.70 15.35 -0.92
C LYS A 86 -16.70 15.76 -1.99
N GLU A 87 -17.98 15.64 -1.68
CA GLU A 87 -19.03 16.05 -2.61
C GLU A 87 -19.08 17.58 -2.70
N VAL A 88 -19.11 18.11 -3.93
CA VAL A 88 -19.34 19.53 -4.19
C VAL A 88 -20.86 19.73 -4.26
N SER A 89 -21.52 19.77 -3.11
CA SER A 89 -22.95 20.08 -3.07
C SER A 89 -23.17 21.59 -3.25
N ASN A 90 -24.15 21.98 -4.07
CA ASN A 90 -24.57 23.38 -4.27
C ASN A 90 -25.28 23.99 -3.04
N GLY A 91 -25.21 23.33 -1.87
CA GLY A 91 -25.95 23.72 -0.67
C GLY A 91 -25.39 23.07 0.60
N HIS A 92 -24.58 23.84 1.32
CA HIS A 92 -24.28 23.79 2.76
C HIS A 92 -23.78 22.50 3.45
N HIS A 93 -23.58 21.37 2.77
CA HIS A 93 -22.96 20.20 3.39
C HIS A 93 -21.83 19.61 2.54
N ASN A 94 -20.59 19.85 2.99
CA ASN A 94 -19.38 19.19 2.50
C ASN A 94 -19.32 17.76 3.07
N GLU A 95 -20.10 16.84 2.50
CA GLU A 95 -20.11 15.45 2.94
C GLU A 95 -19.02 14.62 2.25
N TRP A 96 -18.46 13.67 3.00
CA TRP A 96 -17.51 12.69 2.48
C TRP A 96 -18.25 11.46 1.99
N VAL A 97 -18.30 11.27 0.68
CA VAL A 97 -18.96 10.13 0.04
C VAL A 97 -17.93 9.03 -0.21
N ARG A 98 -18.36 7.77 -0.09
CA ARG A 98 -17.49 6.62 -0.33
C ARG A 98 -17.03 6.61 -1.79
N GLY A 99 -15.72 6.58 -2.01
CA GLY A 99 -15.10 6.47 -3.33
C GLY A 99 -14.50 5.10 -3.61
N VAL A 100 -14.02 4.94 -4.84
CA VAL A 100 -13.26 3.78 -5.32
C VAL A 100 -11.82 4.20 -5.65
N ASP A 101 -10.98 3.24 -6.02
CA ASP A 101 -9.64 3.56 -6.47
C ASP A 101 -9.68 4.31 -7.81
N PHE A 102 -9.40 5.61 -7.76
CA PHE A 102 -9.37 6.50 -8.93
C PHE A 102 -8.10 6.37 -9.76
N THR A 103 -7.10 5.61 -9.29
CA THR A 103 -5.82 5.50 -9.99
C THR A 103 -5.92 4.57 -11.20
N PRO A 104 -5.18 4.87 -12.29
CA PRO A 104 -5.17 3.97 -13.45
C PRO A 104 -4.70 2.57 -13.05
N SER A 105 -5.42 1.56 -13.55
CA SER A 105 -5.18 0.15 -13.23
C SER A 105 -5.28 -0.19 -11.73
N SER A 106 -5.98 0.60 -10.91
CA SER A 106 -6.19 0.32 -9.49
C SER A 106 -4.87 0.14 -8.69
N ARG A 107 -3.92 1.07 -8.87
CA ARG A 107 -2.61 1.06 -8.20
C ARG A 107 -2.70 1.11 -6.69
N ILE A 108 -3.67 1.83 -6.12
CA ILE A 108 -3.88 1.87 -4.67
C ILE A 108 -4.40 0.51 -4.19
N GLY A 109 -5.36 -0.08 -4.90
CA GLY A 109 -5.89 -1.42 -4.62
C GLY A 109 -4.86 -2.54 -4.77
N GLN A 110 -3.81 -2.33 -5.56
CA GLN A 110 -2.66 -3.23 -5.72
C GLN A 110 -1.54 -3.00 -4.71
N SER A 111 -1.65 -1.98 -3.86
CA SER A 111 -0.65 -1.66 -2.85
C SER A 111 -1.02 -2.31 -1.53
N TYR A 112 -0.10 -3.07 -0.94
CA TYR A 112 -0.24 -3.57 0.44
C TYR A 112 0.58 -2.76 1.45
N ALA A 113 1.28 -1.72 1.01
CA ALA A 113 2.01 -0.84 1.89
C ALA A 113 1.89 0.62 1.44
N LEU A 114 2.13 1.51 2.39
CA LEU A 114 2.34 2.92 2.12
C LEU A 114 3.66 3.39 2.72
N CYS A 115 4.28 4.37 2.09
CA CYS A 115 5.49 5.02 2.56
C CYS A 115 5.23 6.52 2.68
N LEU A 116 5.44 7.07 3.88
CA LEU A 116 5.39 8.50 4.12
C LEU A 116 6.81 9.05 4.07
N GLU A 117 7.05 10.03 3.20
CA GLU A 117 8.26 10.84 3.28
C GLU A 117 8.02 12.02 4.21
N LEU A 118 8.86 12.11 5.23
CA LEU A 118 8.70 13.07 6.31
C LEU A 118 10.00 13.85 6.50
N PRO A 119 9.94 15.16 6.80
CA PRO A 119 11.11 15.88 7.27
C PRO A 119 11.68 15.19 8.51
N ASN A 120 13.00 15.05 8.58
CA ASN A 120 13.65 14.38 9.71
C ASN A 120 13.38 15.12 11.03
N THR A 121 13.20 16.44 10.96
CA THR A 121 12.83 17.33 12.08
C THR A 121 11.40 17.12 12.61
N LEU A 122 10.50 16.52 11.82
CA LEU A 122 9.11 16.30 12.21
C LEU A 122 9.03 15.30 13.38
N ARG A 123 8.45 15.67 14.52
CA ARG A 123 8.23 14.71 15.61
C ARG A 123 7.03 13.83 15.31
N LEU A 124 7.25 12.52 15.23
CA LEU A 124 6.17 11.54 15.17
C LEU A 124 5.65 11.24 16.58
N PRO A 125 4.37 10.88 16.72
CA PRO A 125 3.84 10.38 17.99
C PRO A 125 4.51 9.06 18.39
N GLU A 126 4.33 8.64 19.65
CA GLU A 126 4.91 7.42 20.20
C GLU A 126 4.20 6.16 19.68
N LEU A 127 4.47 5.80 18.42
CA LEU A 127 3.79 4.71 17.71
C LEU A 127 3.99 3.33 18.36
N HIS A 128 5.09 3.13 19.10
CA HIS A 128 5.38 1.86 19.76
C HIS A 128 4.35 1.49 20.85
N HIS A 129 3.61 2.45 21.40
CA HIS A 129 2.56 2.18 22.38
C HIS A 129 1.31 1.57 21.75
N ASP A 130 0.97 1.96 20.52
CA ASP A 130 -0.23 1.50 19.82
C ASP A 130 0.04 0.34 18.85
N PHE A 131 1.28 0.14 18.42
CA PHE A 131 1.66 -0.82 17.39
C PHE A 131 2.78 -1.76 17.87
N VAL A 132 2.42 -3.01 18.19
CA VAL A 132 3.36 -4.05 18.67
C VAL A 132 4.47 -4.36 17.67
N HIS A 133 4.17 -4.30 16.37
CA HIS A 133 5.13 -4.56 15.29
C HIS A 133 5.77 -3.27 14.75
N TYR A 134 5.98 -2.29 15.63
CA TYR A 134 6.74 -1.08 15.32
C TYR A 134 8.25 -1.36 15.39
N LYS A 135 9.00 -0.89 14.39
CA LYS A 135 10.47 -0.93 14.38
C LYS A 135 11.04 0.40 13.89
N GLU A 136 12.21 0.74 14.41
CA GLU A 136 13.03 1.84 13.89
C GLU A 136 14.38 1.30 13.42
N ASN A 137 14.91 1.87 12.35
CA ASN A 137 16.25 1.57 11.86
C ASN A 137 16.88 2.83 11.23
N GLU A 138 18.19 2.77 11.01
CA GLU A 138 18.97 3.84 10.36
C GLU A 138 19.42 3.45 8.94
N ASP A 139 18.80 2.40 8.39
CA ASP A 139 19.13 1.90 7.06
C ASP A 139 18.66 2.89 6.00
N GLN A 140 19.21 2.74 4.80
CA GLN A 140 18.71 3.44 3.63
C GLN A 140 17.38 2.80 3.18
N LEU A 141 16.50 3.61 2.60
CA LEU A 141 15.32 3.12 1.91
C LEU A 141 15.32 3.69 0.49
N GLU A 142 15.52 2.82 -0.50
CA GLU A 142 15.43 3.16 -1.90
C GLU A 142 13.98 3.09 -2.37
N LEU A 143 13.52 4.16 -3.00
CA LEU A 143 12.20 4.25 -3.61
C LEU A 143 12.33 4.02 -5.11
N MET A 144 11.90 2.87 -5.57
CA MET A 144 11.94 2.49 -6.99
C MET A 144 10.56 2.66 -7.64
N GLU A 145 10.53 2.99 -8.93
CA GLU A 145 9.27 2.98 -9.67
C GLU A 145 8.77 1.56 -9.86
N GLY A 146 7.53 1.32 -9.47
CA GLY A 146 6.88 0.02 -9.52
C GLY A 146 5.93 -0.12 -10.70
N SER A 147 5.72 -1.36 -11.12
CA SER A 147 4.67 -1.71 -12.09
C SER A 147 3.52 -2.43 -11.39
N PRO A 148 2.26 -2.13 -11.76
CA PRO A 148 1.11 -2.93 -11.35
C PRO A 148 1.30 -4.40 -11.79
N PHE A 149 0.96 -5.35 -10.92
CA PHE A 149 1.07 -6.79 -11.19
C PHE A 149 -0.24 -7.45 -11.62
N SER A 150 -1.37 -6.75 -11.44
CA SER A 150 -2.70 -7.26 -11.83
C SER A 150 -3.14 -6.76 -13.20
N CYS A 151 -3.87 -7.60 -13.94
CA CYS A 151 -4.64 -7.19 -15.11
C CYS A 151 -6.08 -6.92 -14.67
N SER A 152 -6.58 -5.71 -14.88
CA SER A 152 -7.86 -5.21 -14.37
C SER A 152 -9.06 -6.05 -14.85
N SER A 153 -9.71 -6.80 -13.95
CA SER A 153 -11.00 -7.47 -14.21
C SER A 153 -12.22 -6.71 -13.64
N GLY A 154 -12.00 -5.49 -13.12
CA GLY A 154 -13.07 -4.61 -12.63
C GLY A 154 -13.60 -4.93 -11.23
N LEU A 155 -13.24 -6.07 -10.63
CA LEU A 155 -13.77 -6.49 -9.32
C LEU A 155 -12.69 -6.60 -8.23
N VAL A 156 -11.50 -7.12 -8.53
CA VAL A 156 -10.33 -7.19 -7.62
C VAL A 156 -9.05 -7.26 -8.45
N PRO A 157 -7.95 -6.57 -8.09
CA PRO A 157 -6.66 -6.82 -8.70
C PRO A 157 -6.23 -8.27 -8.41
N ILE A 158 -6.19 -9.10 -9.46
CA ILE A 158 -5.72 -10.48 -9.41
C ILE A 158 -4.51 -10.61 -10.32
N VAL A 159 -3.47 -11.31 -9.84
CA VAL A 159 -2.30 -11.64 -10.66
C VAL A 159 -2.73 -12.40 -11.91
N ASN A 160 -2.24 -11.97 -13.06
CA ASN A 160 -2.47 -12.71 -14.29
C ASN A 160 -1.28 -13.66 -14.51
N PRO A 161 -1.51 -14.95 -14.77
CA PRO A 161 -0.42 -15.84 -15.15
C PRO A 161 0.28 -15.32 -16.40
N LEU A 162 1.61 -15.47 -16.43
CA LEU A 162 2.41 -15.11 -17.61
C LEU A 162 2.02 -15.98 -18.82
N THR A 163 2.28 -15.47 -20.02
CA THR A 163 1.94 -16.16 -21.28
C THR A 163 2.51 -17.57 -21.29
N GLY A 164 1.64 -18.58 -21.36
CA GLY A 164 2.02 -20.00 -21.33
C GLY A 164 1.57 -20.75 -20.08
N PHE A 165 1.20 -20.04 -19.01
CA PHE A 165 0.60 -20.64 -17.82
C PHE A 165 -0.93 -20.57 -17.88
N ASN A 166 -1.59 -21.68 -17.58
CA ASN A 166 -3.04 -21.76 -17.43
C ASN A 166 -3.35 -22.28 -16.02
N LEU A 167 -3.31 -21.38 -15.04
CA LEU A 167 -3.50 -21.70 -13.64
C LEU A 167 -4.97 -21.58 -13.24
N PRO A 168 -5.51 -22.56 -12.50
CA PRO A 168 -6.81 -22.46 -11.86
C PRO A 168 -6.93 -21.22 -10.96
N TYR A 169 -8.14 -20.66 -10.89
CA TYR A 169 -8.44 -19.45 -10.11
C TYR A 169 -8.03 -19.55 -8.64
N ASN A 170 -8.23 -20.71 -8.00
CA ASN A 170 -7.86 -20.90 -6.60
C ASN A 170 -6.35 -20.75 -6.35
N ILE A 171 -5.50 -21.11 -7.31
CA ILE A 171 -4.06 -20.90 -7.23
C ILE A 171 -3.75 -19.41 -7.38
N LEU A 172 -4.30 -18.75 -8.42
CA LEU A 172 -4.11 -17.31 -8.62
C LEU A 172 -4.57 -16.48 -7.41
N PHE A 173 -5.68 -16.89 -6.78
CA PHE A 173 -6.17 -16.27 -5.55
C PHE A 173 -5.19 -16.43 -4.39
N LYS A 174 -4.60 -17.61 -4.20
CA LYS A 174 -3.57 -17.85 -3.18
C LYS A 174 -2.32 -17.00 -3.43
N ILE A 175 -1.85 -16.91 -4.68
CA ILE A 175 -0.71 -16.06 -5.05
C ILE A 175 -1.02 -14.60 -4.73
N ASN A 176 -2.20 -14.12 -5.11
CA ASN A 176 -2.63 -12.75 -4.81
C ASN A 176 -2.68 -12.49 -3.29
N SER A 177 -3.18 -13.46 -2.51
CA SER A 177 -3.19 -13.39 -1.05
C SER A 177 -1.77 -13.30 -0.47
N LEU A 178 -0.81 -14.09 -0.98
CA LEU A 178 0.60 -14.00 -0.56
C LEU A 178 1.20 -12.62 -0.81
N ILE A 179 0.89 -12.00 -1.95
CA ILE A 179 1.36 -10.65 -2.27
C ILE A 179 0.70 -9.63 -1.36
N GLN A 180 -0.64 -9.66 -1.24
CA GLN A 180 -1.40 -8.70 -0.43
C GLN A 180 -1.04 -8.76 1.06
N HIS A 181 -0.58 -9.91 1.56
CA HIS A 181 -0.08 -10.04 2.93
C HIS A 181 1.43 -9.75 3.06
N GLY A 182 2.10 -9.36 1.97
CA GLY A 182 3.54 -9.07 1.94
C GLY A 182 4.42 -10.29 2.21
N CYS A 183 3.91 -11.50 1.98
CA CYS A 183 4.69 -12.74 2.11
C CYS A 183 5.66 -12.93 0.94
N VAL A 184 5.25 -12.51 -0.26
CA VAL A 184 6.05 -12.57 -1.48
C VAL A 184 5.92 -11.24 -2.22
N PRO A 185 7.04 -10.59 -2.59
CA PRO A 185 6.97 -9.34 -3.35
C PRO A 185 6.49 -9.62 -4.78
N GLY A 186 5.70 -8.72 -5.36
CA GLY A 186 5.17 -8.87 -6.72
C GLY A 186 6.24 -9.22 -7.78
N PRO A 187 7.42 -8.58 -7.80
CA PRO A 187 8.50 -8.92 -8.72
C PRO A 187 9.07 -10.34 -8.60
N ALA A 188 8.83 -11.05 -7.48
CA ALA A 188 9.25 -12.44 -7.32
C ALA A 188 8.24 -13.46 -7.89
N ILE A 189 7.12 -12.99 -8.45
CA ILE A 189 6.13 -13.82 -9.15
C ILE A 189 6.50 -13.88 -10.64
N ASP A 190 7.59 -14.57 -10.91
CA ASP A 190 8.16 -14.76 -12.25
C ASP A 190 7.79 -16.14 -12.84
N ASP A 191 8.36 -16.46 -14.00
CA ASP A 191 8.14 -17.74 -14.67
C ASP A 191 8.52 -18.93 -13.77
N ASP A 192 9.58 -18.82 -12.99
CA ASP A 192 10.04 -19.90 -12.10
C ASP A 192 9.05 -20.10 -10.95
N PHE A 193 8.52 -19.02 -10.37
CA PHE A 193 7.44 -19.10 -9.39
C PHE A 193 6.21 -19.81 -9.97
N TYR A 194 5.77 -19.44 -11.18
CA TYR A 194 4.60 -20.07 -11.80
C TYR A 194 4.82 -21.55 -12.12
N GLN A 195 6.05 -21.96 -12.46
CA GLN A 195 6.39 -23.37 -12.63
C GLN A 195 6.25 -24.18 -11.35
N LEU A 196 6.54 -23.59 -10.18
CA LEU A 196 6.41 -24.22 -8.86
C LEU A 196 4.95 -24.41 -8.41
N VAL A 197 4.00 -23.74 -9.06
CA VAL A 197 2.58 -23.82 -8.72
C VAL A 197 1.73 -24.30 -9.89
N ASP A 198 2.34 -24.82 -10.95
CA ASP A 198 1.64 -25.36 -12.12
C ASP A 198 1.06 -26.75 -11.81
N PRO A 199 -0.28 -26.93 -11.84
CA PRO A 199 -0.93 -28.22 -11.65
C PRO A 199 -0.49 -29.32 -12.62
N LYS A 200 0.04 -28.95 -13.80
CA LYS A 200 0.58 -29.91 -14.76
C LYS A 200 1.89 -30.54 -14.29
N ARG A 201 2.59 -29.89 -13.35
CA ARG A 201 3.91 -30.30 -12.84
C ARG A 201 3.82 -30.80 -11.41
N ILE A 202 2.97 -30.18 -10.61
CA ILE A 202 2.80 -30.48 -9.18
C ILE A 202 1.32 -30.75 -8.92
N LYS A 203 1.01 -31.79 -8.16
CA LYS A 203 -0.38 -32.07 -7.79
C LYS A 203 -0.95 -30.94 -6.94
N VAL A 204 -2.19 -30.54 -7.23
CA VAL A 204 -2.88 -29.44 -6.52
C VAL A 204 -2.97 -29.64 -5.01
N GLU A 205 -2.99 -30.89 -4.53
CA GLU A 205 -2.98 -31.22 -3.10
C GLU A 205 -1.71 -30.75 -2.35
N HIS A 206 -0.64 -30.45 -3.08
CA HIS A 206 0.63 -29.94 -2.55
C HIS A 206 0.83 -28.42 -2.73
N ILE A 207 -0.17 -27.71 -3.27
CA ILE A 207 -0.16 -26.26 -3.58
C ILE A 207 -1.22 -25.55 -2.74
#